data_AF-A0A365UCP2-F1
#
_entry.id   AF-A0A365UCP2-F1
#
_cell.length_a   1.000
_cell.length_b   1.000
_cell.length_c   1.000
_cell.angle_alpha   90.00
_cell.angle_beta   90.00
_cell.angle_gamma   90.00
#
_symmetry.space_group_name_H-M   'P 1'
#
loop_
_entity.id
_entity.type
_entity.pdbx_description
1 polymer ?
#
loop_
_entity_poly.entity_id
_entity_poly.type
_entity_poly.pdbx_seq_one_letter_code
_entity_poly.pdbx_strand_id
1 'polypeptide(L)'
;MDRLSLYLSLLTGAVLTGGLAIGAFSLGYYTWVAVAISAVVGFVLAWPVAYVISQRIKKEDPKWDPDAEPGDYGYVPPRDSPEV
;
A
#
# COMPACT_ATOMS: atom_id res chain seq x y z
N MET A 1 -5.89 9.43 -3.29
CA MET A 1 -4.74 8.60 -3.71
C MET A 1 -3.81 9.53 -4.44
N ASP A 2 -2.71 9.90 -3.81
CA ASP A 2 -1.72 10.80 -4.39
C ASP A 2 -0.85 10.00 -5.35
N ARG A 3 -0.21 10.69 -6.30
CA ARG A 3 0.58 10.04 -7.36
C ARG A 3 1.63 9.09 -6.77
N LEU A 4 2.19 9.44 -5.62
CA LEU A 4 3.13 8.62 -4.85
C LEU A 4 2.53 7.28 -4.39
N SER A 5 1.28 7.29 -3.89
CA SER A 5 0.59 6.08 -3.43
C SER A 5 0.33 5.08 -4.57
N LEU A 6 0.18 5.57 -5.81
CA LEU A 6 -0.04 4.75 -6.99
C LEU A 6 1.24 4.00 -7.41
N TYR A 7 2.38 4.69 -7.41
CA TYR A 7 3.68 4.04 -7.63
C TYR A 7 4.05 3.06 -6.52
N LEU A 8 3.76 3.43 -5.26
CA LEU A 8 3.97 2.55 -4.12
C LEU A 8 3.11 1.29 -4.23
N SER A 9 1.85 1.38 -4.68
CA SER A 9 0.96 0.21 -4.79
C SER A 9 1.53 -0.90 -5.68
N LEU A 10 2.22 -0.54 -6.77
CA LEU A 10 2.84 -1.52 -7.67
C LEU A 10 4.01 -2.26 -6.99
N LEU A 11 4.89 -1.51 -6.32
CA LEU A 11 6.02 -2.06 -5.58
C LEU A 11 5.55 -2.91 -4.40
N THR A 12 4.58 -2.40 -3.65
CA THR A 12 4.04 -3.06 -2.46
C THR A 12 3.32 -4.35 -2.84
N GLY A 13 2.56 -4.34 -3.94
CA GLY A 13 1.90 -5.52 -4.49
C GLY A 13 2.89 -6.59 -4.93
N ALA A 14 3.98 -6.20 -5.63
CA ALA A 14 5.03 -7.13 -6.04
C ALA A 14 5.75 -7.76 -4.84
N VAL A 15 6.10 -6.95 -3.82
CA VAL A 15 6.76 -7.42 -2.60
C VAL A 15 5.86 -8.34 -1.78
N LEU A 16 4.58 -7.97 -1.59
CA LEU A 16 3.62 -8.81 -0.85
C LEU A 16 3.38 -10.13 -1.57
N THR A 17 3.15 -10.09 -2.88
CA THR A 17 2.92 -11.30 -3.68
C THR A 17 4.13 -12.22 -3.65
N GLY A 18 5.33 -11.67 -3.88
CA GLY A 18 6.58 -12.43 -3.83
C GLY A 18 6.86 -12.99 -2.44
N GLY A 19 6.68 -12.20 -1.39
CA GLY A 19 6.88 -12.63 0.00
C GLY A 19 5.93 -13.74 0.42
N LEU A 20 4.65 -13.63 0.05
CA LEU A 20 3.66 -14.68 0.31
C LEU A 20 3.99 -15.97 -0.45
N ALA A 21 4.38 -15.86 -1.72
CA ALA A 21 4.76 -17.02 -2.52
C ALA A 21 6.02 -17.71 -1.97
N ILE A 22 7.04 -16.94 -1.58
CA ILE A 22 8.24 -17.48 -0.93
C ILE A 22 7.87 -18.17 0.38
N GLY A 23 7.06 -17.54 1.23
CA GLY A 23 6.61 -18.13 2.49
C GLY A 23 5.83 -19.44 2.27
N ALA A 24 4.94 -19.48 1.29
CA ALA A 24 4.20 -20.69 0.93
C ALA A 24 5.12 -21.81 0.45
N PHE A 25 6.11 -21.49 -0.38
CA PHE A 25 7.12 -22.46 -0.83
C PHE A 25 8.04 -22.92 0.30
N SER A 26 8.42 -22.04 1.22
CA SER A 26 9.20 -22.41 2.41
C SER A 26 8.45 -23.36 3.34
N LEU A 27 7.12 -23.30 3.36
CA LEU A 27 6.26 -24.24 4.10
C LEU A 27 6.03 -25.57 3.34
N GLY A 28 6.61 -25.74 2.15
CA GLY A 28 6.51 -26.95 1.33
C GLY A 28 5.31 -26.96 0.36
N TYR A 29 4.57 -25.87 0.24
CA TYR A 29 3.41 -25.79 -0.67
C TYR A 29 3.84 -25.48 -2.11
N TYR A 30 4.29 -26.48 -2.85
CA TYR A 30 4.68 -26.35 -4.26
C TYR A 30 3.51 -26.44 -5.25
N THR A 31 2.29 -26.11 -4.81
CA THR A 31 1.11 -26.22 -5.67
C THR A 31 0.85 -24.93 -6.42
N TRP A 32 0.33 -25.04 -7.65
CA TRP A 32 -0.11 -23.89 -8.45
C TRP A 32 -1.20 -23.06 -7.73
N VAL A 33 -1.98 -23.72 -6.87
CA VAL A 33 -2.99 -23.07 -6.02
C VAL A 33 -2.36 -22.11 -5.00
N ALA A 34 -1.23 -22.49 -4.38
CA ALA A 34 -0.53 -21.63 -3.44
C ALA A 34 -0.03 -20.33 -4.10
N VAL A 35 0.44 -20.43 -5.35
CA VAL A 35 0.85 -19.27 -6.16
C VAL A 35 -0.35 -18.38 -6.49
N ALA A 36 -1.47 -18.97 -6.92
CA ALA A 36 -2.69 -18.22 -7.24
C ALA A 36 -3.23 -17.48 -6.01
N ILE A 37 -3.27 -18.13 -4.84
CA ILE A 37 -3.70 -17.50 -3.58
C ILE A 37 -2.74 -16.36 -3.20
N SER A 38 -1.44 -16.57 -3.29
CA SER A 38 -0.44 -15.55 -2.96
C SER A 38 -0.56 -14.32 -3.86
N ALA A 39 -0.84 -14.53 -5.16
CA ALA A 39 -1.08 -13.45 -6.11
C ALA A 39 -2.37 -12.68 -5.82
N VAL A 40 -3.48 -13.37 -5.55
CA VAL A 40 -4.76 -12.73 -5.23
C VAL A 40 -4.65 -11.94 -3.92
N VAL A 41 -4.09 -12.55 -2.87
CA VAL A 41 -3.91 -11.89 -1.57
C VAL A 41 -2.96 -10.71 -1.68
N GLY A 42 -1.84 -10.86 -2.37
CA GLY A 42 -0.87 -9.78 -2.60
C GLY A 42 -1.47 -8.61 -3.39
N PHE A 43 -2.30 -8.88 -4.40
CA PHE A 43 -2.98 -7.84 -5.18
C PHE A 43 -4.05 -7.10 -4.38
N VAL A 44 -4.89 -7.84 -3.64
CA VAL A 44 -5.94 -7.24 -2.79
C VAL A 44 -5.34 -6.38 -1.68
N LEU A 45 -4.22 -6.82 -1.09
CA LEU A 45 -3.53 -6.08 -0.03
C LEU A 45 -2.64 -4.95 -0.54
N ALA A 46 -2.29 -4.93 -1.83
CA ALA A 46 -1.40 -3.92 -2.41
C ALA A 46 -1.90 -2.49 -2.15
N TRP A 47 -3.20 -2.25 -2.39
CA TRP A 47 -3.81 -0.93 -2.19
C TRP A 47 -3.80 -0.50 -0.71
N PRO A 48 -4.42 -1.22 0.24
CA PRO A 48 -4.49 -0.76 1.62
C PRO A 48 -3.09 -0.58 2.25
N VAL A 49 -2.14 -1.46 1.91
CA VAL A 49 -0.78 -1.36 2.46
C VAL A 49 -0.04 -0.15 1.86
N ALA A 50 -0.18 0.12 0.57
CA ALA A 50 0.44 1.30 -0.05
C ALA A 50 -0.11 2.62 0.49
N TYR A 51 -1.42 2.66 0.78
CA TYR A 51 -2.04 3.83 1.42
C TYR A 51 -1.46 4.08 2.82
N VAL A 52 -1.35 3.04 3.65
CA VAL A 52 -0.78 3.15 5.00
C VAL A 52 0.70 3.56 4.95
N ILE A 53 1.48 3.01 4.02
CA ILE A 53 2.89 3.39 3.83
C ILE A 53 2.98 4.86 3.39
N SER A 54 2.13 5.30 2.47
CA SER A 54 2.10 6.70 2.03
C SER A 54 1.79 7.66 3.18
N GLN A 55 0.84 7.32 4.06
CA GLN A 55 0.56 8.15 5.23
C GLN A 55 1.72 8.16 6.22
N ARG A 56 2.41 7.02 6.41
CA ARG A 56 3.59 6.94 7.29
C ARG A 56 4.72 7.83 6.79
N ILE A 57 5.04 7.75 5.50
CA ILE A 57 6.11 8.56 4.88
C ILE A 57 5.83 10.05 5.07
N LYS A 58 4.59 10.50 4.81
CA LYS A 58 4.20 11.90 5.01
C LYS A 58 4.28 12.36 6.45
N LYS A 59 4.05 11.46 7.42
CA LYS A 59 4.12 11.76 8.85
C LYS A 59 5.56 11.86 9.37
N GLU A 60 6.50 11.21 8.70
CA GLU A 60 7.92 11.17 9.08
C GLU A 60 8.78 12.21 8.34
N ASP A 61 8.25 12.88 7.31
CA ASP A 61 9.00 13.87 6.53
C ASP A 61 8.98 15.26 7.23
N PRO A 62 10.12 15.75 7.77
CA PRO A 62 10.17 17.01 8.51
C PRO A 62 10.10 18.25 7.61
N LYS A 63 10.15 18.08 6.28
CA LYS A 63 9.99 19.16 5.30
C LYS A 63 8.59 19.17 4.68
N TRP A 64 7.74 18.24 5.09
CA TRP A 64 6.35 18.16 4.71
C TRP A 64 5.55 19.17 5.54
N ASP A 65 5.19 20.30 4.92
CA ASP A 65 4.34 21.35 5.50
C ASP A 65 2.97 21.28 4.79
N PRO A 66 2.04 20.42 5.26
CA PRO A 66 0.72 20.40 4.69
C PRO A 66 -0.09 21.55 5.28
N ASP A 67 -0.69 22.40 4.43
CA ASP A 67 -1.65 23.45 4.85
C ASP A 67 -2.85 22.88 5.64
N ALA A 68 -3.01 21.55 5.69
CA ALA A 68 -3.99 20.85 6.52
C ALA A 68 -3.56 19.40 6.83
N GLU A 69 -3.73 18.98 8.08
CA GLU A 69 -3.38 17.62 8.51
C GLU A 69 -4.39 16.57 7.98
N PRO A 70 -3.99 15.30 7.76
CA PRO A 70 -4.91 14.23 7.35
C PRO A 70 -6.07 13.96 8.33
N GLY A 71 -6.05 14.54 9.53
CA GLY A 71 -7.14 14.50 10.50
C GLY A 71 -8.11 15.68 10.45
N ASP A 72 -7.74 16.79 9.79
CA ASP A 72 -8.61 17.97 9.62
C ASP A 72 -9.67 17.76 8.54
N TYR A 73 -9.35 16.90 7.57
CA TYR A 73 -10.30 16.42 6.61
C TYR A 73 -10.83 15.07 7.08
N GLY A 74 -12.15 14.95 7.26
CA GLY A 74 -12.78 13.70 7.68
C GLY A 74 -12.48 12.51 6.75
N TYR A 75 -13.18 11.39 6.93
CA TYR A 75 -12.94 10.13 6.19
C TYR A 75 -12.89 10.29 4.65
N VAL A 76 -13.44 11.39 4.10
CA VAL A 76 -13.28 11.83 2.72
C VAL A 76 -12.80 13.28 2.68
N PRO A 77 -11.64 13.58 2.05
CA PRO A 77 -11.16 14.95 1.89
C PRO A 77 -12.08 15.81 1.01
N PRO A 78 -12.23 17.12 1.30
CA PRO A 78 -12.94 18.06 0.45
C PRO A 78 -12.33 18.11 -0.95
N ARG A 79 -13.21 18.26 -1.94
CA ARG A 79 -12.87 18.19 -3.38
C ARG A 79 -11.86 19.25 -3.84
N ASP A 80 -11.74 20.37 -3.13
CA ASP A 80 -10.83 21.50 -3.43
C ASP A 80 -9.63 21.59 -2.45
N SER A 81 -9.40 20.57 -1.62
CA SER A 81 -8.22 20.55 -0.75
C SER A 81 -6.93 20.24 -1.54
N PRO A 82 -5.78 20.85 -1.17
CA PRO A 82 -4.49 20.46 -1.74
C PRO A 82 -4.30 18.94 -1.60
N GLU A 83 -3.76 18.28 -2.63
CA GLU A 83 -3.47 16.85 -2.63
C GLU A 83 -2.51 16.54 -1.45
N VAL A 84 -3.06 16.06 -0.32
CA VAL A 84 -2.31 15.67 0.89
C VAL A 84 -1.75 14.29 0.75
#